data_AF-A0AAD5GCK2-F1
#
_entry.id   AF-A0AAD5GCK2-F1
#
_cell.length_a   1.000
_cell.length_b   1.000
_cell.length_c   1.000
_cell.angle_alpha   90.00
_cell.angle_beta   90.00
_cell.angle_gamma   90.00
#
_symmetry.space_group_name_H-M   'P 1'
#
loop_
_entity.id
_entity.type
_entity.pdbx_description
1 polymer ?
#
loop_
_entity_poly.entity_id
_entity_poly.type
_entity_poly.pdbx_seq_one_letter_code
_entity_poly.pdbx_strand_id
1 'polypeptide(L)'
;SLKNLYFISNLLQVVEVVSGDCIIVADDSLPFGSPAAERRVNLSSIRCPKLGNPRRDEKPAPYAREAREFLRTRLIGRQVQVSMEYSRKVPLADGSAAPAGPADSRVMGFGSVFLLSQGKESEDVRSTTTQTSATQQPGVNVAELIIARGFGTVIRHRDFEERSNYYENLLAAESRATAGKKGIHSAKDPPSMHVTDLLTTSAKKAKDFLPFLQRNRRMTAVVEYVLSGH
;
A
#
# COMPACT_ATOMS: atom_id res chain seq x y z
N SER A 1 -21.01 28.00 -0.35
CA SER A 1 -20.63 27.06 0.73
C SER A 1 -20.81 25.64 0.17
N LEU A 2 -19.82 24.94 -0.39
CA LEU A 2 -18.68 24.26 0.27
C LEU A 2 -17.66 23.74 -0.79
N LYS A 3 -17.66 24.30 -2.00
CA LYS A 3 -16.88 23.77 -3.15
C LYS A 3 -15.41 24.23 -3.23
N ASN A 4 -14.90 24.94 -2.21
CA ASN A 4 -13.59 25.63 -2.29
C ASN A 4 -12.54 25.18 -1.24
N LEU A 5 -12.60 23.97 -0.67
CA LEU A 5 -11.61 23.56 0.35
C LEU A 5 -10.98 22.16 0.20
N TYR A 6 -11.08 21.51 -0.96
CA TYR A 6 -10.46 20.17 -1.18
C TYR A 6 -9.58 20.11 -2.43
N PHE A 7 -8.96 21.22 -2.81
CA PHE A 7 -7.97 21.29 -3.90
C PHE A 7 -6.62 21.80 -3.42
N ILE A 8 -6.27 21.55 -2.16
CA ILE A 8 -4.88 21.66 -1.75
C ILE A 8 -4.30 20.27 -1.88
N SER A 9 -3.47 20.10 -2.90
CA SER A 9 -2.49 19.04 -3.03
C SER A 9 -1.54 19.10 -1.83
N ASN A 10 -2.01 18.72 -0.64
CA ASN A 10 -1.19 18.71 0.54
C ASN A 10 -0.13 17.61 0.39
N LEU A 11 1.10 17.99 0.69
CA LEU A 11 2.16 17.04 0.97
C LEU A 11 1.81 16.35 2.28
N LEU A 12 1.62 15.04 2.21
CA LEU A 12 1.28 14.22 3.37
C LEU A 12 2.39 13.21 3.58
N GLN A 13 2.73 12.96 4.85
CA GLN A 13 3.77 12.00 5.19
C GLN A 13 3.15 10.61 5.26
N VAL A 14 3.77 9.62 4.61
CA VAL A 14 3.31 8.23 4.75
C VAL A 14 3.74 7.69 6.12
N VAL A 15 2.77 7.35 6.96
CA VAL A 15 2.99 6.83 8.33
C VAL A 15 2.85 5.32 8.41
N GLU A 16 2.02 4.72 7.54
CA GLU A 16 1.83 3.27 7.50
C GLU A 16 1.65 2.77 6.07
N VAL A 17 2.16 1.57 5.79
CA VAL A 17 1.82 0.79 4.60
C VAL A 17 1.03 -0.44 5.04
N VAL A 18 -0.27 -0.42 4.76
CA VAL A 18 -1.23 -1.46 5.19
C VAL A 18 -1.16 -2.68 4.28
N SER A 19 -1.11 -2.45 2.97
CA SER A 19 -1.00 -3.49 1.92
C SER A 19 -0.29 -2.92 0.69
N GLY A 20 -0.09 -3.72 -0.36
CA GLY A 20 0.49 -3.25 -1.62
C GLY A 20 -0.33 -2.14 -2.30
N ASP A 21 -1.60 -1.97 -1.96
CA ASP A 21 -2.51 -0.99 -2.55
C ASP A 21 -3.13 -0.03 -1.53
N CYS A 22 -2.69 -0.05 -0.27
CA CYS A 22 -3.26 0.78 0.78
C CYS A 22 -2.20 1.34 1.71
N ILE A 23 -2.23 2.65 1.89
CA ILE A 23 -1.35 3.39 2.79
C ILE A 23 -2.15 4.26 3.75
N ILE A 24 -1.53 4.68 4.84
CA ILE A 24 -2.01 5.73 5.72
C ILE A 24 -1.03 6.89 5.63
N VAL A 25 -1.58 8.08 5.39
CA VAL A 25 -0.83 9.32 5.30
C VAL A 25 -1.29 10.26 6.41
N ALA A 26 -0.36 11.05 6.93
CA ALA A 26 -0.60 12.05 7.95
C ALA A 26 -0.29 13.45 7.42
N ASP A 27 -1.11 14.42 7.82
CA ASP A 27 -0.80 15.85 7.65
C ASP A 27 -0.01 16.34 8.86
N ASP A 28 1.29 16.55 8.67
CA ASP A 28 2.20 16.99 9.75
C ASP A 28 1.88 18.40 10.28
N SER A 29 1.06 19.18 9.57
CA SER A 29 0.61 20.49 10.06
C SER A 29 -0.46 20.38 11.14
N LEU A 30 -1.11 19.23 11.26
CA LEU A 30 -2.15 18.98 12.25
C LEU A 30 -1.56 18.34 13.52
N PRO A 31 -2.13 18.60 14.70
CA PRO A 31 -1.67 18.00 15.94
C PRO A 31 -1.66 16.47 15.87
N PHE A 32 -0.57 15.86 16.35
CA PHE A 32 -0.42 14.41 16.41
C PHE A 32 -1.59 13.78 17.19
N GLY A 33 -2.16 12.69 16.66
CA GLY A 33 -3.30 12.00 17.24
C GLY A 33 -4.67 12.63 16.90
N SER A 34 -4.71 13.73 16.14
CA SER A 34 -5.98 14.23 15.60
C SER A 34 -6.56 13.22 14.59
N PRO A 35 -7.82 12.80 14.71
CA PRO A 35 -8.46 11.91 13.73
C PRO A 35 -8.51 12.48 12.30
N ALA A 36 -8.37 13.81 12.17
CA ALA A 36 -8.30 14.49 10.89
C ALA A 36 -6.87 14.56 10.30
N ALA A 37 -5.84 14.33 11.13
CA ALA A 37 -4.45 14.32 10.69
C ALA A 37 -4.17 13.10 9.82
N GLU A 38 -4.75 11.94 10.15
CA GLU A 38 -4.50 10.70 9.42
C GLU A 38 -5.60 10.36 8.41
N ARG A 39 -5.19 9.86 7.25
CA ARG A 39 -6.09 9.43 6.18
C ARG A 39 -5.61 8.12 5.58
N ARG A 40 -6.53 7.16 5.49
CA ARG A 40 -6.32 5.92 4.74
C ARG A 40 -6.61 6.15 3.26
N VAL A 41 -5.67 5.80 2.40
CA VAL A 41 -5.76 5.98 0.94
C VAL A 41 -5.54 4.62 0.27
N ASN A 42 -6.52 4.19 -0.52
CA ASN A 42 -6.36 3.05 -1.42
C ASN A 42 -5.89 3.56 -2.78
N LEU A 43 -4.91 2.89 -3.39
CA LEU A 43 -4.41 3.24 -4.70
C LEU A 43 -5.52 3.00 -5.74
N SER A 44 -5.86 4.04 -6.49
CA SER A 44 -6.95 4.04 -7.47
C SER A 44 -6.73 3.02 -8.59
N SER A 45 -7.81 2.35 -9.02
CA SER A 45 -7.86 1.42 -10.15
C SER A 45 -6.88 0.24 -10.13
N ILE A 46 -6.26 -0.08 -8.99
CA ILE A 46 -5.39 -1.24 -8.87
C ILE A 46 -5.81 -2.16 -7.72
N ARG A 47 -5.36 -3.40 -7.77
CA ARG A 47 -5.54 -4.39 -6.70
C ARG A 47 -4.26 -5.18 -6.50
N CYS A 48 -3.82 -5.29 -5.25
CA CYS A 48 -2.67 -6.11 -4.88
C CYS A 48 -3.10 -7.44 -4.20
N PRO A 49 -2.21 -8.45 -4.16
CA PRO A 49 -2.45 -9.67 -3.40
C PRO A 49 -2.76 -9.39 -1.92
N LYS A 50 -3.76 -10.10 -1.38
CA LYS A 50 -4.22 -9.91 0.00
C LYS A 50 -3.16 -10.36 1.01
N LEU A 51 -2.87 -9.55 2.02
CA LEU A 51 -1.92 -9.87 3.09
C LEU A 51 -2.38 -11.01 4.00
N GLY A 52 -3.66 -11.41 3.91
CA GLY A 52 -4.27 -12.38 4.81
C GLY A 52 -4.58 -11.78 6.18
N ASN A 53 -5.11 -12.63 7.06
CA ASN A 53 -5.46 -12.29 8.43
C ASN A 53 -5.11 -13.47 9.35
N PRO A 54 -4.01 -13.38 10.11
CA PRO A 54 -3.60 -14.44 11.02
C PRO A 54 -4.66 -14.81 12.07
N ARG A 55 -5.50 -13.84 12.49
CA ARG A 55 -6.60 -14.08 13.44
C ARG A 55 -7.73 -14.94 12.85
N ARG A 56 -7.78 -15.07 11.53
CA ARG A 56 -8.76 -15.88 10.78
C ARG A 56 -8.11 -17.08 10.08
N ASP A 57 -6.84 -17.39 10.40
CA ASP A 57 -6.02 -18.41 9.71
C ASP A 57 -5.93 -18.19 8.18
N GLU A 58 -6.11 -16.94 7.75
CA GLU A 58 -6.00 -16.56 6.36
C GLU A 58 -4.53 -16.24 6.05
N LYS A 59 -3.87 -17.13 5.30
CA LYS A 59 -2.48 -16.94 4.89
C LYS A 59 -2.35 -15.80 3.87
N PRO A 60 -1.22 -15.07 3.87
CA PRO A 60 -0.93 -14.10 2.81
C PRO A 60 -0.96 -14.76 1.44
N ALA A 61 -1.57 -14.09 0.47
CA ALA A 61 -1.49 -14.49 -0.93
C ALA A 61 -0.04 -14.38 -1.43
N PRO A 62 0.34 -15.16 -2.48
CA PRO A 62 1.62 -15.00 -3.16
C PRO A 62 1.96 -13.53 -3.45
N TYR A 63 3.20 -13.13 -3.18
CA TYR A 63 3.71 -11.76 -3.36
C TYR A 63 3.07 -10.66 -2.48
N ALA A 64 2.12 -10.98 -1.59
CA ALA A 64 1.43 -9.95 -0.80
C ALA A 64 2.37 -9.20 0.16
N ARG A 65 3.28 -9.93 0.80
CA ARG A 65 4.23 -9.34 1.75
C ARG A 65 5.33 -8.58 1.01
N GLU A 66 5.77 -9.08 -0.14
CA GLU A 66 6.74 -8.46 -1.03
C GLU A 66 6.21 -7.15 -1.60
N ALA A 67 4.92 -7.12 -2.00
CA ALA A 67 4.23 -5.92 -2.44
C ALA A 67 4.19 -4.85 -1.34
N ARG A 68 3.82 -5.25 -0.11
CA ARG A 68 3.81 -4.36 1.05
C ARG A 68 5.22 -3.84 1.36
N GLU A 69 6.22 -4.71 1.40
CA GLU A 69 7.60 -4.36 1.73
C GLU A 69 8.25 -3.45 0.68
N PHE A 70 7.92 -3.67 -0.59
CA PHE A 70 8.34 -2.83 -1.70
C PHE A 70 7.89 -1.38 -1.54
N LEU A 71 6.65 -1.16 -1.06
CA LEU A 71 6.15 0.16 -0.73
C LEU A 71 6.72 0.69 0.59
N ARG A 72 6.78 -0.14 1.65
CA ARG A 72 7.27 0.26 2.97
C ARG A 72 8.68 0.86 2.88
N THR A 73 9.59 0.19 2.17
CA THR A 73 10.98 0.63 1.98
C THR A 73 11.12 1.93 1.18
N ARG A 74 10.10 2.32 0.40
CA ARG A 74 10.14 3.51 -0.47
C ARG A 74 9.32 4.69 0.05
N LEU A 75 8.29 4.42 0.83
CA LEU A 75 7.27 5.40 1.17
C LEU A 75 7.30 5.83 2.63
N ILE A 76 7.57 4.92 3.58
CA ILE A 76 7.40 5.24 5.01
C ILE A 76 8.30 6.42 5.41
N GLY A 77 7.73 7.41 6.08
CA GLY A 77 8.40 8.66 6.45
C GLY A 77 8.69 9.62 5.28
N ARG A 78 8.24 9.33 4.06
CA ARG A 78 8.41 10.22 2.90
C ARG A 78 7.16 11.07 2.68
N GLN A 79 7.38 12.29 2.20
CA GLN A 79 6.30 13.17 1.76
C GLN A 79 5.79 12.74 0.38
N VAL A 80 4.48 12.58 0.27
CA VAL A 80 3.79 12.22 -0.97
C VAL A 80 2.69 13.23 -1.27
N GLN A 81 2.42 13.45 -2.55
CA GLN A 81 1.23 14.18 -2.97
C GLN A 81 0.10 13.19 -3.21
N VAL A 82 -1.04 13.42 -2.55
CA VAL A 82 -2.24 12.59 -2.69
C VAL A 82 -3.34 13.36 -3.40
N SER A 83 -3.92 12.76 -4.44
CA SER A 83 -5.11 13.26 -5.11
C SER A 83 -6.22 12.22 -4.97
N MET A 84 -7.22 12.51 -4.13
CA MET A 84 -8.40 11.64 -4.00
C MET A 84 -9.25 11.75 -5.26
N GLU A 85 -9.70 10.61 -5.79
CA GLU A 85 -10.38 10.54 -7.10
C GLU A 85 -11.83 10.08 -6.95
N TYR A 86 -12.06 9.03 -6.17
CA TYR A 86 -13.40 8.50 -5.94
C TYR A 86 -13.51 7.79 -4.59
N SER A 87 -14.73 7.45 -4.18
CA SER A 87 -14.97 6.65 -2.99
C SER A 87 -15.96 5.54 -3.26
N ARG A 88 -15.77 4.37 -2.64
CA ARG A 88 -16.70 3.24 -2.76
C ARG A 88 -17.22 2.85 -1.39
N LYS A 89 -18.53 2.65 -1.28
CA LYS A 89 -19.13 2.00 -0.12
C LYS A 89 -18.89 0.51 -0.23
N VAL A 90 -18.15 -0.05 0.72
CA VAL A 90 -17.89 -1.48 0.79
C VAL A 90 -18.67 -2.02 1.98
N PRO A 91 -19.54 -3.03 1.78
CA PRO A 91 -20.17 -3.74 2.90
C PRO A 91 -19.10 -4.26 3.85
N LEU A 92 -19.33 -4.20 5.16
CA LEU A 92 -18.44 -4.76 6.19
C LEU A 92 -18.32 -6.30 6.11
N ALA A 93 -19.14 -6.94 5.28
CA ALA A 93 -19.22 -8.38 5.12
C ALA A 93 -18.21 -8.90 4.08
N ASP A 94 -16.94 -9.04 4.47
CA ASP A 94 -16.07 -10.10 3.95
C ASP A 94 -15.94 -11.14 5.09
N GLY A 95 -16.92 -12.07 5.18
CA GLY A 95 -16.78 -13.25 6.04
C GLY A 95 -18.02 -14.00 6.54
N SER A 96 -19.26 -13.55 6.33
CA SER A 96 -20.44 -14.35 6.70
C SER A 96 -21.65 -14.06 5.82
N ALA A 97 -22.28 -15.13 5.33
CA ALA A 97 -23.52 -15.10 4.56
C ALA A 97 -24.73 -14.85 5.48
N ALA A 98 -24.82 -13.66 6.06
CA ALA A 98 -26.01 -13.17 6.75
C ALA A 98 -26.42 -11.80 6.16
N PRO A 99 -27.72 -11.46 6.11
CA PRO A 99 -28.19 -10.25 5.45
C PRO A 99 -27.70 -9.02 6.21
N ALA A 100 -26.98 -8.13 5.52
CA ALA A 100 -26.46 -6.89 6.06
C ALA A 100 -27.59 -5.89 6.34
N GLY A 101 -27.62 -5.34 7.55
CA GLY A 101 -28.44 -4.17 7.87
C GLY A 101 -27.86 -2.89 7.25
N PRO A 102 -28.66 -1.81 7.13
CA PRO A 102 -28.26 -0.56 6.47
C PRO A 102 -27.09 0.21 7.13
N ALA A 103 -26.59 -0.25 8.28
CA ALA A 103 -25.53 0.40 9.06
C ALA A 103 -24.10 -0.13 8.79
N ASP A 104 -23.95 -1.25 8.06
CA ASP A 104 -22.67 -1.97 7.98
C ASP A 104 -21.91 -1.70 6.68
N SER A 105 -21.78 -0.45 6.25
CA SER A 105 -20.95 -0.10 5.08
C SER A 105 -19.84 0.88 5.46
N ARG A 106 -18.59 0.56 5.08
CA ARG A 106 -17.46 1.48 5.21
C ARG A 106 -17.20 2.19 3.89
N VAL A 107 -16.97 3.50 3.95
CA VAL A 107 -16.54 4.27 2.78
C VAL A 107 -15.03 4.12 2.63
N MET A 108 -14.59 3.61 1.49
CA MET A 108 -13.17 3.51 1.14
C MET A 108 -12.83 4.60 0.13
N GLY A 109 -11.87 5.47 0.46
CA GLY A 109 -11.35 6.48 -0.44
C GLY A 109 -10.26 5.91 -1.35
N PHE A 110 -10.34 6.23 -2.63
CA PHE A 110 -9.37 5.86 -3.65
C PHE A 110 -8.72 7.11 -4.24
N GLY A 111 -7.41 7.05 -4.44
CA GLY A 111 -6.68 8.18 -4.98
C GLY A 111 -5.35 7.80 -5.61
N SER A 112 -4.83 8.75 -6.38
CA SER A 112 -3.49 8.70 -6.95
C SER A 112 -2.49 9.25 -5.95
N VAL A 113 -1.38 8.53 -5.77
CA VAL A 113 -0.30 8.91 -4.84
C VAL A 113 0.99 9.09 -5.62
N PHE A 114 1.66 10.22 -5.41
CA PHE A 114 2.89 10.58 -6.11
C PHE A 114 4.02 10.75 -5.11
N LEU A 115 5.09 9.99 -5.32
CA LEU A 115 6.35 10.20 -4.63
C LEU A 115 7.10 11.34 -5.32
N LEU A 116 7.31 12.44 -4.61
CA LEU A 116 8.05 13.58 -5.13
C LEU A 116 9.53 13.21 -5.23
N SER A 117 10.13 13.49 -6.39
CA SER A 117 11.58 13.37 -6.53
C SER A 117 12.20 14.42 -5.64
N GLN A 118 12.83 14.00 -4.54
CA GLN A 118 13.61 14.93 -3.74
C GLN A 118 14.78 15.40 -4.59
N GLY A 119 14.84 16.68 -4.90
CA GLY A 119 15.96 17.31 -5.58
C GLY A 119 17.24 17.12 -4.77
N LYS A 120 17.94 16.02 -5.02
CA LYS A 120 19.36 15.83 -4.78
C LYS A 120 19.91 15.11 -5.99
N GLU A 121 20.75 15.80 -6.73
CA GLU A 121 21.62 15.21 -7.74
C GLU A 121 22.39 14.06 -7.08
N SER A 122 22.13 12.86 -7.55
CA SER A 122 23.03 11.72 -7.38
C SER A 122 23.03 11.05 -8.74
N GLU A 123 24.01 11.44 -9.55
CA GLU A 123 24.38 10.74 -10.78
C GLU A 123 24.72 9.29 -10.39
N ASP A 124 23.78 8.37 -10.63
CA ASP A 124 24.00 6.93 -10.92
C ASP A 124 22.73 6.07 -10.80
N VAL A 125 21.53 6.63 -11.02
CA VAL A 125 20.32 5.83 -11.30
C VAL A 125 19.47 6.49 -12.39
N ARG A 126 20.06 6.67 -13.58
CA ARG A 126 19.31 6.95 -14.81
C ARG A 126 19.33 5.73 -15.73
N SER A 127 18.54 4.73 -15.38
CA SER A 127 18.11 3.73 -16.34
C SER A 127 16.76 3.16 -15.90
N THR A 128 15.74 3.46 -16.72
CA THR A 128 14.35 2.93 -16.73
C THR A 128 13.24 3.83 -16.18
N THR A 129 13.20 5.10 -16.59
CA THR A 129 11.93 5.87 -16.63
C THR A 129 11.85 6.60 -17.97
N THR A 130 11.32 5.90 -18.97
CA THR A 130 10.90 6.51 -20.23
C THR A 130 9.79 7.51 -19.90
N GLN A 131 10.12 8.80 -19.96
CA GLN A 131 9.16 9.89 -19.93
C GLN A 131 8.25 9.75 -21.14
N THR A 132 6.98 9.43 -20.92
CA THR A 132 5.96 9.43 -21.97
C THR A 132 4.77 10.28 -21.52
N SER A 133 4.60 11.40 -22.24
CA SER A 133 3.34 12.08 -22.58
C SER A 133 2.56 12.88 -21.51
N ALA A 134 2.77 14.20 -21.52
CA ALA A 134 1.75 15.27 -21.56
C ALA A 134 0.63 15.36 -20.49
N THR A 135 0.88 14.92 -19.25
CA THR A 135 0.28 15.55 -18.06
C THR A 135 1.42 15.76 -17.06
N GLN A 136 1.54 16.97 -16.51
CA GLN A 136 2.63 17.33 -15.60
C GLN A 136 2.44 16.58 -14.27
N GLN A 137 2.83 15.30 -14.23
CA GLN A 137 2.74 14.50 -13.01
C GLN A 137 3.68 15.10 -11.96
N PRO A 138 3.22 15.29 -10.72
CA PRO A 138 4.02 15.93 -9.69
C PRO A 138 5.21 15.07 -9.25
N GLY A 139 5.23 13.78 -9.59
CA GLY A 139 6.31 12.86 -9.25
C GLY A 139 6.06 11.46 -9.81
N VAL A 140 6.68 10.45 -9.18
CA VAL A 140 6.49 9.05 -9.59
C VAL A 140 5.16 8.54 -9.04
N ASN A 141 4.27 8.10 -9.93
CA ASN A 141 3.00 7.48 -9.54
C ASN A 141 3.25 6.12 -8.86
N VAL A 142 2.85 6.01 -7.59
CA VAL A 142 3.06 4.80 -6.76
C VAL A 142 2.27 3.60 -7.28
N ALA A 143 1.06 3.82 -7.80
CA ALA A 143 0.24 2.76 -8.38
C ALA A 143 0.88 2.20 -9.67
N GLU A 144 1.43 3.08 -10.52
CA GLU A 144 2.17 2.63 -11.70
C GLU A 144 3.43 1.85 -11.29
N LEU A 145 4.16 2.34 -10.29
CA LEU A 145 5.38 1.70 -9.79
C LEU A 145 5.13 0.25 -9.32
N ILE A 146 4.05 0.03 -8.56
CA ILE A 146 3.76 -1.30 -8.04
C ILE A 146 3.28 -2.27 -9.12
N ILE A 147 2.45 -1.78 -10.06
CA ILE A 147 1.99 -2.55 -11.20
C ILE A 147 3.17 -2.91 -12.11
N ALA A 148 4.06 -1.97 -12.42
CA ALA A 148 5.25 -2.21 -13.25
C ALA A 148 6.21 -3.26 -12.66
N ARG A 149 6.16 -3.49 -11.35
CA ARG A 149 6.93 -4.53 -10.66
C ARG A 149 6.25 -5.91 -10.64
N GLY A 150 4.99 -5.98 -11.07
CA GLY A 150 4.17 -7.19 -11.10
C GLY A 150 3.60 -7.55 -9.74
N PHE A 151 3.33 -6.57 -8.88
CA PHE A 151 2.79 -6.79 -7.53
C PHE A 151 1.29 -6.49 -7.41
N GLY A 152 0.61 -6.28 -8.53
CA GLY A 152 -0.83 -6.07 -8.58
C GLY A 152 -1.36 -6.13 -10.00
N THR A 153 -2.68 -6.00 -10.12
CA THR A 153 -3.41 -5.95 -11.40
C THR A 153 -4.22 -4.67 -11.47
N VAL A 154 -4.53 -4.23 -12.69
CA VAL A 154 -5.40 -3.09 -12.94
C VAL A 154 -6.86 -3.54 -12.92
N ILE A 155 -7.68 -2.89 -12.10
CA ILE A 155 -9.10 -3.16 -12.03
C ILE A 155 -9.74 -2.68 -13.33
N ARG A 156 -10.50 -3.56 -14.00
CA ARG A 156 -11.28 -3.16 -15.18
C ARG A 156 -12.57 -2.49 -14.72
N HIS A 157 -12.74 -1.24 -15.11
CA HIS A 157 -13.92 -0.43 -14.82
C HIS A 157 -14.93 -0.51 -15.97
N ARG A 158 -16.22 -0.52 -15.66
CA ARG A 158 -17.30 -0.31 -16.64
C ARG A 158 -17.37 1.19 -17.01
N ASP A 159 -17.98 1.53 -18.14
CA ASP A 159 -17.98 2.90 -18.68
C ASP A 159 -18.50 3.97 -17.71
N PHE A 160 -19.44 3.60 -16.82
CA PHE A 160 -20.03 4.51 -15.84
C PHE A 160 -19.38 4.44 -14.45
N GLU A 161 -18.35 3.61 -14.27
CA GLU A 161 -17.63 3.53 -13.00
C GLU A 161 -16.52 4.58 -12.92
N GLU A 162 -16.43 5.25 -11.77
CA GLU A 162 -15.27 6.08 -11.45
C GLU A 162 -13.99 5.22 -11.44
N ARG A 163 -12.95 5.76 -12.06
CA ARG A 163 -11.63 5.14 -12.27
C ARG A 163 -10.54 6.20 -12.14
N SER A 164 -9.28 5.74 -12.16
CA SER A 164 -8.14 6.62 -12.02
C SER A 164 -7.97 7.59 -13.18
N ASN A 165 -7.50 8.80 -12.88
CA ASN A 165 -7.11 9.75 -13.92
C ASN A 165 -5.89 9.28 -14.74
N TYR A 166 -5.12 8.32 -14.20
CA TYR A 166 -3.92 7.76 -14.81
C TYR A 166 -4.14 6.33 -15.33
N TYR A 167 -5.38 5.96 -15.62
CA TYR A 167 -5.78 4.60 -15.98
C TYR A 167 -4.99 4.01 -17.16
N GLU A 168 -4.75 4.79 -18.21
CA GLU A 168 -3.99 4.33 -19.39
C GLU A 168 -2.52 4.01 -19.03
N ASN A 169 -1.89 4.81 -18.15
CA ASN A 169 -0.54 4.52 -17.67
C ASN A 169 -0.48 3.23 -16.85
N LEU A 170 -1.52 2.98 -16.05
CA LEU A 170 -1.63 1.73 -15.28
C LEU A 170 -1.75 0.52 -16.21
N LEU A 171 -2.58 0.60 -17.25
CA LEU A 171 -2.70 -0.46 -18.26
C LEU A 171 -1.38 -0.71 -19.00
N ALA A 172 -0.67 0.36 -19.38
CA ALA A 172 0.64 0.25 -20.02
C ALA A 172 1.67 -0.42 -19.08
N ALA A 173 1.66 -0.07 -17.79
CA ALA A 173 2.52 -0.70 -16.79
C ALA A 173 2.20 -2.19 -16.59
N GLU A 174 0.92 -2.56 -16.55
CA GLU A 174 0.47 -3.96 -16.41
C GLU A 174 0.89 -4.79 -17.64
N SER A 175 0.74 -4.23 -18.83
CA SER A 175 1.21 -4.85 -20.07
C SER A 175 2.72 -5.13 -20.03
N ARG A 176 3.53 -4.14 -19.61
CA ARG A 176 4.99 -4.32 -19.44
C ARG A 176 5.34 -5.37 -18.37
N ALA A 177 4.61 -5.42 -17.26
CA ALA A 177 4.83 -6.40 -16.20
C ALA A 177 4.48 -7.83 -16.65
N THR A 178 3.40 -7.97 -17.42
CA THR A 178 2.94 -9.24 -18.01
C THR A 178 3.93 -9.74 -19.05
N ALA A 179 4.34 -8.88 -19.99
CA ALA A 179 5.35 -9.22 -21.00
C ALA A 179 6.69 -9.62 -20.36
N GLY A 180 7.08 -8.92 -19.30
CA GLY A 180 8.27 -9.24 -18.52
C GLY A 180 8.14 -10.40 -17.54
N LYS A 181 6.97 -11.08 -17.46
CA LYS A 181 6.67 -12.18 -16.53
C LYS A 181 7.10 -11.85 -15.09
N LYS A 182 6.75 -10.65 -14.61
CA LYS A 182 7.18 -10.14 -13.30
C LYS A 182 6.18 -10.50 -12.20
N GLY A 183 6.69 -10.84 -11.02
CA GLY A 183 5.88 -11.04 -9.82
C GLY A 183 4.72 -12.00 -10.05
N ILE A 184 3.49 -11.54 -9.83
CA ILE A 184 2.27 -12.34 -10.01
C ILE A 184 2.02 -12.79 -11.46
N HIS A 185 2.65 -12.14 -12.45
CA HIS A 185 2.55 -12.52 -13.86
C HIS A 185 3.62 -13.55 -14.27
N SER A 186 4.50 -13.94 -13.34
CA SER A 186 5.47 -15.01 -13.54
C SER A 186 4.81 -16.37 -13.37
N ALA A 187 5.24 -17.36 -14.16
CA ALA A 187 4.93 -18.76 -13.91
C ALA A 187 5.86 -19.40 -12.86
N LYS A 188 6.85 -18.66 -12.34
CA LYS A 188 7.74 -19.14 -11.27
C LYS A 188 7.00 -19.17 -9.94
N ASP A 189 7.34 -20.17 -9.13
CA ASP A 189 6.84 -20.26 -7.76
C ASP A 189 7.11 -18.96 -7.00
N PRO A 190 6.13 -18.45 -6.25
CA PRO A 190 6.31 -17.26 -5.45
C PRO A 190 7.35 -17.51 -4.35
N PRO A 191 8.10 -16.48 -3.92
CA PRO A 191 9.02 -16.62 -2.81
C PRO A 191 8.29 -17.12 -1.56
N SER A 192 8.78 -18.22 -0.97
CA SER A 192 8.23 -18.76 0.27
C SER A 192 8.80 -18.00 1.46
N MET A 193 7.98 -17.18 2.13
CA MET A 193 8.38 -16.51 3.38
C MET A 193 7.83 -17.24 4.61
N HIS A 194 8.67 -18.06 5.23
CA HIS A 194 8.36 -18.73 6.49
C HIS A 194 8.55 -17.75 7.65
N VAL A 195 7.43 -17.21 8.16
CA VAL A 195 7.43 -16.34 9.34
C VAL A 195 6.84 -17.12 10.50
N THR A 196 7.63 -17.29 11.56
CA THR A 196 7.16 -17.81 12.84
C THR A 196 6.66 -16.65 13.68
N ASP A 197 5.34 -16.58 13.86
CA ASP A 197 4.74 -15.60 14.74
C ASP A 197 4.83 -16.09 16.19
N LEU A 198 5.65 -15.42 17.00
CA LEU A 198 5.82 -15.73 18.42
C LEU A 198 4.70 -15.16 19.29
N LEU A 199 3.83 -14.29 18.77
CA LEU A 199 2.68 -13.75 19.51
C LEU A 199 1.52 -14.75 19.57
N THR A 200 1.41 -15.62 18.57
CA THR A 200 0.36 -16.64 18.47
C THR A 200 0.83 -18.03 18.90
N THR A 201 2.14 -18.22 19.14
CA THR A 201 2.69 -19.48 19.65
C THR A 201 2.50 -19.61 21.16
N SER A 202 2.70 -20.83 21.70
CA SER A 202 2.59 -21.04 23.14
C SER A 202 3.71 -20.34 23.90
N ALA A 203 3.43 -19.88 25.13
CA ALA A 203 4.43 -19.23 25.97
C ALA A 203 5.70 -20.09 26.18
N LYS A 204 5.56 -21.42 26.17
CA LYS A 204 6.69 -22.35 26.23
C LYS A 204 7.59 -22.20 24.99
N LYS A 205 7.01 -22.29 23.79
CA LYS A 205 7.74 -22.13 22.54
C LYS A 205 8.39 -20.75 22.45
N ALA A 206 7.71 -19.68 22.88
CA ALA A 206 8.30 -18.35 22.87
C ALA A 206 9.54 -18.24 23.78
N LYS A 207 9.53 -18.88 24.96
CA LYS A 207 10.68 -18.92 25.86
C LYS A 207 11.89 -19.63 25.26
N ASP A 208 11.67 -20.62 24.41
CA ASP A 208 12.77 -21.35 23.74
C ASP A 208 13.58 -20.43 22.79
N PHE A 209 13.00 -19.35 22.29
CA PHE A 209 13.70 -18.36 21.45
C PHE A 209 14.51 -17.33 22.26
N LEU A 210 14.20 -17.13 23.55
CA LEU A 210 14.81 -16.06 24.37
C LEU A 210 16.37 -16.12 24.41
N PRO A 211 17.02 -17.28 24.59
CA PRO A 211 18.49 -17.34 24.64
C PRO A 211 19.16 -16.94 23.32
N PHE A 212 18.48 -17.11 22.18
CA PHE A 212 18.98 -16.68 20.88
C PHE A 212 18.90 -15.14 20.76
N LEU A 213 17.78 -14.55 21.18
CA LEU A 213 17.60 -13.10 21.18
C LEU A 213 18.59 -12.39 22.12
N GLN A 214 18.84 -12.95 23.31
CA GLN A 214 19.78 -12.38 24.28
C GLN A 214 21.24 -12.43 23.80
N ARG A 215 21.64 -13.50 23.11
CA ARG A 215 22.99 -13.61 22.54
C ARG A 215 23.18 -12.63 21.40
N ASN A 216 22.16 -12.46 20.55
CA ASN A 216 22.19 -11.52 19.44
C ASN A 216 21.80 -10.12 19.93
N ARG A 217 22.75 -9.44 20.61
CA ARG A 217 22.54 -8.11 21.23
C ARG A 217 21.94 -7.04 20.30
N ARG A 218 22.14 -7.17 18.99
CA ARG A 218 21.58 -6.27 17.97
C ARG A 218 20.96 -7.10 16.86
N MET A 219 19.70 -6.83 16.55
CA MET A 219 18.94 -7.52 15.51
C MET A 219 18.28 -6.49 14.61
N THR A 220 18.29 -6.74 13.30
CA THR A 220 17.49 -5.94 12.38
C THR A 220 16.04 -6.38 12.52
N ALA A 221 15.14 -5.44 12.78
CA ALA A 221 13.73 -5.69 12.93
C ALA A 221 12.92 -4.58 12.25
N VAL A 222 11.67 -4.88 11.92
CA VAL A 222 10.69 -3.91 11.44
C VAL A 222 9.61 -3.79 12.51
N VAL A 223 9.29 -2.55 12.90
CA VAL A 223 8.18 -2.29 13.82
C VAL A 223 6.88 -2.45 13.04
N GLU A 224 6.12 -3.51 13.36
CA GLU A 224 4.84 -3.80 12.73
C GLU A 224 3.65 -3.14 13.45
N TYR A 225 3.74 -2.99 14.76
CA TYR A 225 2.67 -2.43 15.59
C TYR A 225 3.23 -1.79 16.86
N VAL A 226 2.68 -0.64 17.25
CA VAL A 226 3.00 0.06 18.51
C VAL A 226 1.75 0.00 19.39
N LEU A 227 1.82 -0.76 20.49
CA LEU A 227 0.71 -0.87 21.44
C LEU A 227 0.63 0.36 22.37
N SER A 228 1.79 0.88 22.77
CA SER A 228 1.97 1.97 23.74
C SER A 228 3.38 2.56 23.60
N GLY A 229 3.58 3.79 24.08
CA GLY A 229 4.84 4.55 23.93
C GLY A 229 5.84 4.43 25.09
N HIS A 230 5.75 3.38 25.91
CA HIS A 230 6.55 3.21 27.13
C HIS A 230 7.84 2.41 26.91
#